data_AF-A0A946LE58-F1
#
_entry.id   AF-A0A946LE58-F1
#
_cell.length_a   1.000
_cell.length_b   1.000
_cell.length_c   1.000
_cell.angle_alpha   90.00
_cell.angle_beta   90.00
_cell.angle_gamma   90.00
#
_symmetry.space_group_name_H-M   'P 1'
#
loop_
_entity.id
_entity.type
_entity.pdbx_description
1 polymer ?
#
loop_
_entity_poly.entity_id
_entity_poly.type
_entity_poly.pdbx_seq_one_letter_code
_entity_poly.pdbx_strand_id
1 'polypeptide(L)'
;MTAEIHADFTQKQLETYQETLLERAKEYKSGAAYNRIMVEAAQEAKIVTDLEGDATRPAVVMWLTQKIRATVDEATKIPPE
;
A
#
# COMPACT_ATOMS: atom_id res chain seq x y z
N MET A 1 4.11 -10.04 13.96
CA MET A 1 3.44 -8.89 13.29
C MET A 1 2.29 -9.47 12.52
N THR A 2 1.08 -9.20 12.97
CA THR A 2 -0.17 -9.70 12.38
C THR A 2 -0.87 -8.49 11.81
N ALA A 3 -0.97 -8.42 10.49
CA ALA A 3 -1.78 -7.43 9.79
C ALA A 3 -2.82 -8.23 9.01
N GLU A 4 -4.10 -8.00 9.30
CA GLU A 4 -5.16 -8.48 8.43
C GLU A 4 -5.22 -7.54 7.23
N ILE A 5 -4.95 -8.11 6.06
CA ILE A 5 -5.05 -7.43 4.79
C ILE A 5 -6.13 -8.16 4.02
N HIS A 6 -7.18 -7.43 3.63
CA HIS A 6 -8.17 -7.94 2.70
C HIS A 6 -7.45 -8.45 1.44
N ALA A 7 -7.65 -9.72 1.10
CA ALA A 7 -7.02 -10.35 -0.06
C ALA A 7 -7.36 -9.62 -1.37
N ASP A 8 -8.51 -8.95 -1.39
CA ASP A 8 -9.03 -8.17 -2.50
C ASP A 8 -9.18 -6.70 -2.09
N PHE A 9 -8.46 -5.80 -2.78
CA PHE A 9 -8.71 -4.37 -2.69
C PHE A 9 -9.70 -3.98 -3.78
N THR A 10 -10.66 -3.12 -3.42
CA THR A 10 -11.52 -2.51 -4.43
C THR A 10 -10.73 -1.51 -5.28
N GLN A 11 -11.16 -1.26 -6.52
CA GLN A 11 -10.58 -0.22 -7.38
C GLN A 11 -10.49 1.12 -6.66
N LYS A 12 -11.54 1.50 -5.92
CA LYS A 12 -11.58 2.75 -5.15
C LYS A 12 -10.48 2.84 -4.09
N GLN A 13 -10.14 1.74 -3.43
CA GLN A 13 -9.06 1.73 -2.44
C GLN A 13 -7.69 1.89 -3.11
N LEU A 14 -7.48 1.25 -4.26
CA LEU A 14 -6.25 1.44 -5.04
C LEU A 14 -6.11 2.88 -5.56
N GLU A 15 -7.20 3.50 -6.01
CA GLU A 15 -7.23 4.90 -6.42
C GLU A 15 -6.89 5.83 -5.26
N THR A 16 -7.55 5.68 -4.10
CA THR A 16 -7.23 6.46 -2.89
C THR A 16 -5.78 6.28 -2.45
N TYR A 17 -5.25 5.05 -2.54
CA TYR A 17 -3.85 4.78 -2.24
C TYR A 17 -2.90 5.55 -3.19
N GLN A 18 -3.14 5.47 -4.50
CA GLN A 18 -2.32 6.16 -5.50
C GLN A 18 -2.39 7.68 -5.37
N GLU A 19 -3.59 8.24 -5.17
CA GLU A 19 -3.79 9.68 -4.96
C GLU A 19 -3.02 10.16 -3.72
N THR A 20 -3.14 9.44 -2.60
CA THR A 20 -2.45 9.79 -1.36
C THR A 20 -0.93 9.71 -1.51
N LEU A 21 -0.42 8.71 -2.23
CA LEU A 21 1.01 8.62 -2.54
C LEU A 21 1.49 9.81 -3.37
N LEU A 22 0.76 10.19 -4.43
CA LEU A 22 1.14 11.31 -5.30
C LEU A 22 1.09 12.66 -4.57
N GLU A 23 0.14 12.82 -3.65
CA GLU A 23 0.03 14.01 -2.82
C GLU A 23 1.20 14.10 -1.83
N ARG A 24 1.44 13.03 -1.05
CA ARG A 24 2.42 13.04 0.04
C ARG A 24 3.85 12.80 -0.40
N ALA A 25 4.10 12.14 -1.54
CA ALA A 25 5.46 11.94 -2.05
C ALA A 25 6.18 13.26 -2.35
N LYS A 26 5.45 14.38 -2.53
CA LYS A 26 6.03 15.73 -2.62
C LYS A 26 6.77 16.15 -1.36
N GLU A 27 6.47 15.53 -0.22
CA GLU A 27 7.10 15.78 1.08
C GLU A 27 8.25 14.81 1.38
N TYR A 28 8.57 13.90 0.46
CA TYR A 28 9.65 12.94 0.61
C TYR A 28 11.01 13.64 0.74
N LYS A 29 11.67 13.45 1.88
CA LYS A 29 13.00 14.00 2.19
C LYS A 29 14.03 12.94 2.60
N SER A 30 13.61 11.70 2.83
CA SER A 30 14.49 10.60 3.25
C SER A 30 13.77 9.25 3.14
N GLY A 31 14.52 8.15 3.01
CA GLY A 31 13.94 6.78 2.92
C GLY A 31 12.95 6.46 4.05
N ALA A 32 13.21 6.93 5.27
CA ALA A 32 12.28 6.77 6.39
C ALA A 32 10.96 7.54 6.18
N ALA A 33 11.02 8.75 5.61
CA ALA A 33 9.82 9.51 5.25
C ALA A 33 9.00 8.79 4.17
N TYR A 34 9.65 8.17 3.18
CA TYR A 34 8.94 7.37 2.17
C TYR A 34 8.24 6.16 2.76
N ASN A 35 8.92 5.42 3.64
CA ASN A 35 8.33 4.27 4.32
C ASN A 35 7.09 4.67 5.11
N ARG A 36 7.14 5.81 5.81
CA ARG A 36 5.96 6.37 6.49
C ARG A 36 4.84 6.72 5.51
N ILE A 37 5.12 7.45 4.44
CA ILE A 37 4.11 7.84 3.43
C ILE A 37 3.43 6.60 2.83
N MET A 38 4.20 5.56 2.51
CA MET A 38 3.67 4.30 1.97
C MET A 38 2.68 3.63 2.91
N VAL A 39 3.00 3.60 4.21
CA VAL A 39 2.15 2.99 5.23
C VAL A 39 0.90 3.83 5.47
N GLU A 40 1.06 5.15 5.62
CA GLU A 40 -0.07 6.08 5.85
C GLU A 40 -1.07 6.03 4.69
N ALA A 41 -0.58 6.03 3.45
CA ALA A 41 -1.44 5.90 2.26
C ALA A 41 -2.23 4.58 2.28
N ALA A 42 -1.61 3.47 2.69
CA ALA A 42 -2.27 2.17 2.75
C ALA A 42 -3.30 2.10 3.88
N GLN A 43 -3.07 2.79 5.00
CA GLN A 43 -4.04 2.92 6.08
C GLN A 43 -5.24 3.79 5.66
N GLU A 44 -4.99 4.93 5.01
CA GLU A 44 -6.04 5.83 4.50
C GLU A 44 -6.95 5.12 3.49
N ALA A 45 -6.34 4.34 2.59
CA ALA A 45 -7.04 3.50 1.64
C ALA A 45 -7.73 2.27 2.27
N LYS A 46 -7.57 2.03 3.58
CA LYS A 46 -8.05 0.82 4.28
C LYS A 46 -7.57 -0.49 3.63
N ILE A 47 -6.39 -0.44 2.99
CA ILE A 47 -5.65 -1.60 2.49
C ILE A 47 -5.04 -2.34 3.68
N VAL A 48 -4.68 -1.60 4.74
CA VAL A 48 -4.16 -2.13 5.98
C VAL A 48 -4.94 -1.53 7.15
N THR A 49 -5.66 -2.35 7.93
CA THR A 49 -6.54 -1.86 9.01
C THR A 49 -6.01 -2.16 10.42
N ASP A 50 -5.02 -3.03 10.57
CA ASP A 50 -4.57 -3.51 11.90
C ASP A 50 -3.03 -3.64 11.97
N LEU A 51 -2.33 -2.51 11.98
CA LEU A 51 -0.86 -2.49 12.13
C LEU A 51 -0.45 -2.44 13.60
N GLU A 52 0.02 -3.57 14.13
CA GLU A 52 0.69 -3.61 15.43
C GLU A 52 2.22 -3.45 15.28
N GLY A 53 2.78 -2.50 16.03
CA GLY A 53 4.22 -2.22 16.06
C GLY A 53 4.69 -1.19 15.03
N ASP A 54 6.00 -1.10 14.81
CA ASP A 54 6.57 -0.17 13.84
C ASP A 54 6.37 -0.68 12.40
N ALA A 55 5.33 -0.16 11.77
CA ALA A 55 4.95 -0.45 10.39
C ALA A 55 5.90 0.14 9.34
N THR A 56 6.77 1.09 9.72
CA THR A 56 7.66 1.80 8.79
C THR A 56 8.97 1.03 8.53
N ARG A 57 9.13 -0.15 9.14
CA ARG A 57 10.29 -1.01 8.96
C ARG A 57 10.38 -1.50 7.51
N PRO A 58 11.58 -1.55 6.91
CA PRO A 58 11.74 -1.91 5.50
C PRO A 58 11.06 -3.22 5.08
N ALA A 59 11.09 -4.25 5.94
CA ALA A 59 10.46 -5.54 5.65
C ALA A 59 8.93 -5.44 5.48
N VAL A 60 8.27 -4.57 6.27
CA VAL A 60 6.82 -4.35 6.22
C VAL A 60 6.45 -3.60 4.96
N VAL A 61 7.19 -2.53 4.66
CA VAL A 61 7.00 -1.72 3.46
C VAL A 61 7.22 -2.56 2.20
N MET A 62 8.28 -3.38 2.16
CA MET A 62 8.55 -4.28 1.04
C MET A 62 7.41 -5.28 0.83
N TRP A 63 6.90 -5.87 1.92
CA TRP A 63 5.77 -6.78 1.85
C TRP A 63 4.48 -6.09 1.37
N LEU A 64 4.18 -4.89 1.87
CA LEU A 64 3.06 -4.06 1.41
C LEU A 64 3.16 -3.77 -0.08
N THR A 65 4.33 -3.34 -0.56
CA THR A 65 4.58 -3.08 -1.99
C THR A 65 4.34 -4.32 -2.84
N GLN A 66 4.83 -5.49 -2.40
CA GLN A 66 4.62 -6.75 -3.13
C GLN A 66 3.15 -7.14 -3.20
N LYS A 67 2.38 -6.96 -2.13
CA LYS A 67 0.94 -7.24 -2.10
C LYS A 67 0.17 -6.34 -3.05
N ILE A 68 0.39 -5.03 -2.99
CA ILE A 68 -0.28 -4.07 -3.89
C ILE A 68 0.06 -4.37 -5.35
N ARG A 69 1.32 -4.68 -5.65
CA ARG A 69 1.73 -5.08 -7.00
C ARG A 69 1.00 -6.32 -7.48
N ALA A 70 0.93 -7.38 -6.66
CA ALA A 70 0.24 -8.61 -7.03
C ALA A 70 -1.25 -8.37 -7.34
N THR A 71 -1.94 -7.55 -6.53
CA THR A 71 -3.34 -7.19 -6.76
C THR A 71 -3.54 -6.42 -8.06
N VAL A 72 -2.64 -5.46 -8.37
CA VAL A 72 -2.69 -4.72 -9.64
C VAL A 72 -2.44 -5.64 -10.83
N ASP A 73 -1.43 -6.51 -10.73
CA ASP A 73 -1.10 -7.49 -11.78
C ASP A 73 -2.28 -8.45 -12.03
N GLU A 74 -3.00 -8.87 -10.98
CA GLU A 74 -4.21 -9.68 -11.11
C GLU A 74 -5.37 -8.93 -11.75
N ALA A 75 -5.63 -7.69 -11.32
CA ALA A 75 -6.69 -6.85 -11.88
C ALA A 75 -6.46 -6.46 -13.35
N THR A 76 -5.20 -6.45 -13.79
CA THR A 76 -4.80 -6.06 -15.17
C THR A 76 -4.53 -7.23 -16.10
N LYS A 77 -4.60 -8.48 -15.60
CA LYS A 77 -4.61 -9.66 -16.48
C LYS A 77 -5.86 -9.62 -17.36
N ILE A 78 -5.64 -9.33 -18.65
CA ILE A 78 -6.66 -9.47 -19.69
C ILE A 78 -7.05 -10.96 -19.74
N PRO A 79 -8.34 -11.32 -19.56
CA PRO A 79 -8.77 -12.70 -19.76
C PRO A 79 -8.41 -13.13 -21.20
N PRO A 80 -7.93 -14.36 -21.43
CA PRO A 80 -7.76 -14.83 -22.80
C PRO A 80 -9.12 -14.81 -23.51
N GLU A 81 -9.13 -14.24 -24.73
CA GLU A 81 -10.29 -14.19 -25.64
C GLU A 81 -10.85 -15.58 -25.97
#